data_AF-A0A163H4R1-F1
#
_entry.id   AF-A0A163H4R1-F1
#
_cell.length_a   1.000
_cell.length_b   1.000
_cell.length_c   1.000
_cell.angle_alpha   90.00
_cell.angle_beta   90.00
_cell.angle_gamma   90.00
#
_symmetry.space_group_name_H-M   'P 1'
#
loop_
_entity.id
_entity.type
_entity.pdbx_description
1 polymer ?
#
loop_
_entity_poly.entity_id
_entity_poly.type
_entity_poly.pdbx_seq_one_letter_code
_entity_poly.pdbx_strand_id
1 'polypeptide(L)'
;MAGRQLASKWLKTEALLTDPQVAPYIPATESYGGDTLVSMLAEHEMVVIKPIVGTGGNGVIRIQKDGTGYLVTHKRRTVHADTLNSLLQVLGRMKLKRRYMIQQGIHLAKIHGRPLDYRVKVVKERGRWEFRAMLGRLASPGLFVTNICKGGTLLRCRHALRLSLPHINAREKRNEMRRVTRQCISIMESRFPGIGELGFDYGLDNEGKIWILEVNTRPS
;
A
#
# COMPACT_ATOMS: atom_id res chain seq x y z
N MET A 1 -2.49 13.13 25.08
CA MET A 1 -2.64 14.06 23.94
C MET A 1 -2.52 13.27 22.64
N ALA A 2 -3.42 13.47 21.69
CA ALA A 2 -3.28 12.85 20.37
C ALA A 2 -2.05 13.43 19.67
N GLY A 3 -1.14 12.57 19.18
CA GLY A 3 0.08 13.01 18.50
C GLY A 3 -0.20 13.70 17.16
N ARG A 4 0.83 14.31 16.58
CA ARG A 4 0.81 14.94 15.26
C ARG A 4 0.25 13.97 14.21
N GLN A 5 -0.64 14.48 13.35
CA GLN A 5 -1.23 13.71 12.25
C GLN A 5 -0.79 14.26 10.89
N LEU A 6 -0.51 13.36 9.95
CA LEU A 6 -0.10 13.66 8.58
C LEU A 6 -1.02 12.97 7.60
N ALA A 7 -1.89 13.76 6.98
CA ALA A 7 -2.85 13.26 6.00
C ALA A 7 -2.21 12.91 4.64
N SER A 8 -1.15 13.63 4.25
CA SER A 8 -0.48 13.46 2.95
C SER A 8 0.33 12.17 2.90
N LYS A 9 -0.09 11.21 2.06
CA LYS A 9 0.69 10.00 1.73
C LYS A 9 2.04 10.36 1.12
N TRP A 10 2.05 11.36 0.24
CA TRP A 10 3.24 11.82 -0.47
C TRP A 10 4.38 12.20 0.49
N LEU A 11 4.12 13.09 1.46
CA LEU A 11 5.13 13.53 2.42
C LEU A 11 5.76 12.38 3.21
N LYS A 12 4.94 11.38 3.57
CA LYS A 12 5.41 10.20 4.30
C LYS A 12 6.26 9.30 3.40
N THR A 13 5.84 9.13 2.15
CA THR A 13 6.62 8.37 1.15
C THR A 13 7.95 9.04 0.84
N GLU A 14 7.96 10.35 0.58
CA GLU A 14 9.20 11.12 0.37
C GLU A 14 10.16 10.99 1.53
N ALA A 15 9.66 11.08 2.78
CA ALA A 15 10.50 10.90 3.95
C ALA A 15 11.17 9.52 3.99
N LEU A 16 10.45 8.45 3.65
CA LEU A 16 11.02 7.10 3.65
C LEU A 16 12.01 6.88 2.49
N LEU A 17 11.81 7.54 1.36
CA LEU A 17 12.71 7.45 0.20
C LEU A 17 14.09 8.08 0.45
N THR A 18 14.25 8.92 1.49
CA THR A 18 15.56 9.50 1.82
C THR A 18 16.54 8.51 2.44
N ASP A 19 16.06 7.35 2.90
CA ASP A 19 16.89 6.31 3.51
C ASP A 19 17.13 5.17 2.51
N PRO A 20 18.38 4.90 2.09
CA PRO A 20 18.70 3.89 1.08
C PRO A 20 18.43 2.46 1.55
N GLN A 21 18.30 2.21 2.86
CA GLN A 21 17.90 0.90 3.39
C GLN A 21 16.39 0.71 3.36
N VAL A 22 15.59 1.79 3.33
CA VAL A 22 14.12 1.71 3.28
C VAL A 22 13.58 1.86 1.86
N ALA A 23 14.21 2.70 1.02
CA ALA A 23 13.76 2.98 -0.34
C ALA A 23 13.49 1.72 -1.19
N PRO A 24 14.28 0.62 -1.13
CA PRO A 24 14.00 -0.60 -1.90
C PRO A 24 12.69 -1.32 -1.53
N TYR A 25 12.11 -1.02 -0.37
CA TYR A 25 10.80 -1.53 0.06
C TYR A 25 9.64 -0.63 -0.41
N ILE A 26 9.90 0.53 -0.99
CA ILE A 26 8.88 1.46 -1.47
C ILE A 26 8.64 1.16 -2.96
N PRO A 27 7.41 0.82 -3.39
CA PRO A 27 7.11 0.69 -4.81
C PRO A 27 7.42 2.01 -5.54
N ALA A 28 7.89 1.95 -6.79
CA ALA A 28 8.14 3.14 -7.59
C ALA A 28 6.92 4.08 -7.54
N THR A 29 7.14 5.36 -7.27
CA THR A 29 6.07 6.29 -6.89
C THR A 29 6.33 7.66 -7.49
N GLU A 30 5.32 8.21 -8.17
CA GLU A 30 5.40 9.51 -8.84
C GLU A 30 4.11 10.33 -8.67
N SER A 31 4.17 11.62 -8.99
CA SER A 31 2.96 12.44 -9.09
C SER A 31 2.13 11.94 -10.27
N TYR A 32 0.81 11.82 -10.10
CA TYR A 32 -0.03 11.33 -11.18
C TYR A 32 -0.19 12.39 -12.28
N GLY A 33 0.05 11.98 -13.53
CA GLY A 33 -0.19 12.72 -14.76
C GLY A 33 -0.43 11.74 -15.93
N GLY A 34 -0.88 12.26 -17.08
CA GLY A 34 -1.12 11.44 -18.27
C GLY A 34 0.16 10.77 -18.78
N ASP A 35 1.24 11.53 -18.90
CA ASP A 35 2.53 11.01 -19.37
C ASP A 35 3.14 10.02 -18.38
N THR A 36 3.10 10.34 -17.08
CA THR A 36 3.56 9.44 -16.01
C THR A 36 2.76 8.14 -15.98
N LEU A 37 1.46 8.18 -16.26
CA LEU A 37 0.66 6.97 -16.37
C LEU A 37 1.17 6.06 -17.50
N VAL A 38 1.49 6.65 -18.66
CA VAL A 38 1.98 5.91 -19.82
C VAL A 38 3.35 5.31 -19.52
N SER A 39 4.30 6.10 -19.00
CA SER A 39 5.65 5.61 -18.68
C SER A 39 5.63 4.52 -17.62
N MET A 40 4.90 4.72 -16.51
CA MET A 40 4.84 3.71 -15.44
C MET A 40 4.12 2.43 -15.87
N LEU A 41 3.10 2.50 -16.74
CA LEU A 41 2.48 1.31 -17.32
C LEU A 41 3.41 0.59 -18.31
N ALA A 42 4.29 1.32 -19.00
CA ALA A 42 5.34 0.71 -19.82
C ALA A 42 6.35 -0.06 -18.98
N GLU A 43 6.77 0.50 -17.85
CA GLU A 43 7.79 -0.10 -16.99
C GLU A 43 7.27 -1.24 -16.10
N HIS A 44 6.06 -1.13 -15.56
CA HIS A 44 5.60 -2.02 -14.49
C HIS A 44 4.37 -2.87 -14.82
N GLU A 45 3.72 -2.65 -15.97
CA GLU A 45 2.48 -3.30 -16.44
C GLU A 45 1.22 -3.09 -15.57
N MET A 46 1.38 -2.95 -14.25
CA MET A 46 0.34 -2.66 -13.29
C MET A 46 0.71 -1.43 -12.47
N VAL A 47 -0.24 -0.52 -12.32
CA VAL A 47 -0.11 0.69 -11.50
C VAL A 47 -1.34 0.89 -10.63
N VAL A 48 -1.14 1.59 -9.52
CA VAL A 48 -2.20 2.02 -8.60
C VAL A 48 -2.16 3.53 -8.47
N ILE A 49 -3.26 4.17 -8.85
CA ILE A 49 -3.48 5.61 -8.67
C ILE A 49 -4.27 5.81 -7.39
N LYS A 50 -3.76 6.63 -6.47
CA LYS A 50 -4.38 6.90 -5.16
C LYS A 50 -4.35 8.40 -4.82
N PRO A 51 -5.37 8.93 -4.12
CA PRO A 51 -5.35 10.34 -3.73
C PRO A 51 -4.21 10.60 -2.76
N ILE A 52 -3.51 11.74 -2.90
CA ILE A 52 -2.43 12.12 -1.96
C ILE A 52 -3.00 12.25 -0.53
N VAL A 53 -4.18 12.84 -0.41
CA VAL A 53 -4.93 12.98 0.85
C VAL A 53 -6.24 12.19 0.76
N GLY A 54 -6.44 11.30 1.73
CA GLY A 54 -7.64 10.48 1.84
C GLY A 54 -7.43 9.28 2.76
N THR A 55 -8.52 8.62 3.12
CA THR A 55 -8.53 7.48 4.04
C THR A 55 -9.31 6.30 3.46
N GLY A 56 -9.08 5.11 4.01
CA GLY A 56 -9.93 3.94 3.79
C GLY A 56 -9.91 3.34 2.38
N GLY A 57 -8.89 3.64 1.57
CA GLY A 57 -8.81 3.16 0.19
C GLY A 57 -9.90 3.72 -0.72
N ASN A 58 -10.43 4.90 -0.42
CA ASN A 58 -11.43 5.58 -1.23
C ASN A 58 -10.79 6.39 -2.36
N GLY A 59 -11.21 6.11 -3.60
CA GLY A 59 -10.63 6.70 -4.80
C GLY A 59 -9.39 5.97 -5.29
N VAL A 60 -9.03 4.80 -4.74
CA VAL A 60 -7.92 4.00 -5.27
C VAL A 60 -8.36 3.29 -6.55
N ILE A 61 -7.56 3.42 -7.60
CA ILE A 61 -7.80 2.87 -8.93
C ILE A 61 -6.60 2.01 -9.29
N ARG A 62 -6.84 0.77 -9.72
CA ARG A 62 -5.80 -0.11 -10.25
C ARG A 62 -5.96 -0.18 -11.75
N ILE A 63 -4.85 -0.02 -12.47
CA ILE A 63 -4.79 -0.18 -13.92
C ILE A 63 -3.75 -1.25 -14.22
N GLN A 64 -4.10 -2.19 -15.08
CA GLN A 64 -3.22 -3.30 -15.44
C GLN A 64 -3.32 -3.55 -16.94
N LYS A 65 -2.18 -3.74 -17.62
CA LYS A 65 -2.13 -4.25 -18.98
C LYS A 65 -2.52 -5.74 -19.01
N ASP A 66 -3.29 -6.16 -20.00
CA ASP A 66 -3.70 -7.55 -20.17
C ASP A 66 -3.33 -8.15 -21.54
N GLY A 67 -2.44 -7.47 -22.28
CA GLY A 67 -2.01 -7.85 -23.62
C GLY A 67 -2.93 -7.37 -24.75
N THR A 68 -4.21 -7.09 -24.45
CA THR A 68 -5.19 -6.58 -25.42
C THR A 68 -5.59 -5.12 -25.18
N GLY A 69 -5.30 -4.61 -23.99
CA GLY A 69 -5.56 -3.23 -23.59
C GLY A 69 -5.27 -3.03 -22.12
N TYR A 70 -6.20 -2.39 -21.41
CA TYR A 70 -6.06 -2.00 -20.02
C TYR A 70 -7.31 -2.37 -19.21
N LEU A 71 -7.09 -3.06 -18.09
CA LEU A 71 -8.10 -3.32 -17.08
C LEU A 71 -8.08 -2.23 -16.02
N VAL A 72 -9.13 -1.41 -15.99
CA VAL A 72 -9.33 -0.33 -15.00
C VAL A 72 -10.26 -0.82 -13.89
N THR A 73 -9.71 -1.08 -12.71
CA THR A 73 -10.46 -1.54 -11.55
C THR A 73 -10.66 -0.41 -10.53
N HIS A 74 -11.90 -0.11 -10.19
CA HIS A 74 -12.26 0.82 -9.13
C HIS A 74 -13.39 0.24 -8.28
N LYS A 75 -13.15 0.14 -6.96
CA LYS A 75 -14.02 -0.59 -6.03
C LYS A 75 -14.19 -2.05 -6.51
N ARG A 76 -15.42 -2.48 -6.82
CA ARG A 76 -15.75 -3.84 -7.31
C ARG A 76 -16.00 -3.88 -8.83
N ARG A 77 -15.80 -2.77 -9.53
CA ARG A 77 -16.04 -2.68 -10.97
C ARG A 77 -14.71 -2.69 -11.70
N THR A 78 -14.62 -3.51 -12.73
CA THR A 78 -13.53 -3.52 -13.69
C THR A 78 -14.10 -3.18 -15.05
N VAL A 79 -13.46 -2.24 -15.72
CA VAL A 79 -13.78 -1.82 -17.09
C VAL A 79 -12.56 -2.13 -17.94
N HIS A 80 -12.77 -2.71 -19.11
CA HIS A 80 -11.72 -2.90 -20.10
C HIS A 80 -11.67 -1.71 -21.06
N ALA A 81 -10.46 -1.35 -21.46
CA ALA A 81 -10.16 -0.23 -22.34
C ALA A 81 -9.13 -0.70 -23.37
N ASP A 82 -9.55 -0.89 -24.61
CA ASP A 82 -8.70 -1.49 -25.67
C ASP A 82 -7.49 -0.61 -26.05
N THR A 83 -7.60 0.71 -25.84
CA THR A 83 -6.58 1.68 -26.26
C THR A 83 -6.23 2.67 -25.14
N LEU A 84 -5.06 3.30 -25.24
CA LEU A 84 -4.66 4.37 -24.33
C LEU A 84 -5.68 5.52 -24.30
N ASN A 85 -6.23 5.91 -25.46
CA ASN A 85 -7.26 6.94 -25.53
C ASN A 85 -8.52 6.54 -24.76
N SER A 86 -8.98 5.29 -24.92
CA SER A 86 -10.13 4.78 -24.15
C SER A 86 -9.85 4.73 -22.65
N LEU A 87 -8.63 4.37 -22.24
CA LEU A 87 -8.19 4.41 -20.84
C LEU A 87 -8.27 5.84 -20.27
N LEU A 88 -7.72 6.82 -20.98
CA LEU A 88 -7.77 8.22 -20.56
C LEU A 88 -9.20 8.74 -20.47
N GLN A 89 -10.09 8.34 -21.39
CA GLN A 89 -11.52 8.67 -21.32
C GLN A 89 -12.20 8.06 -20.09
N VAL A 90 -11.92 6.78 -19.78
CA VAL A 90 -12.43 6.12 -18.56
C VAL A 90 -12.00 6.91 -17.32
N LEU A 91 -10.71 7.27 -17.23
CA LEU A 91 -10.18 8.04 -16.09
C LEU A 91 -10.77 9.45 -16.02
N GLY A 92 -10.95 10.12 -17.15
CA GLY A 92 -11.59 11.44 -17.23
C GLY A 92 -13.02 11.43 -16.68
N ARG A 93 -13.80 10.39 -16.98
CA ARG A 93 -15.18 10.21 -16.46
C ARG A 93 -15.22 10.00 -14.95
N MET A 94 -14.15 9.50 -14.34
CA MET A 94 -14.07 9.28 -12.89
C MET A 94 -13.92 10.58 -12.09
N LYS A 95 -13.73 11.73 -12.76
CA LYS A 95 -13.67 13.08 -12.17
C LYS A 95 -12.79 13.11 -10.93
N LEU A 96 -11.48 12.90 -11.10
CA LEU A 96 -10.50 12.92 -10.02
C LEU A 96 -10.33 14.35 -9.46
N LYS A 97 -11.25 14.81 -8.61
CA LYS A 97 -11.36 16.19 -8.09
C LYS A 97 -10.22 16.65 -7.13
N ARG A 98 -9.14 15.89 -7.00
CA ARG A 98 -8.06 16.15 -6.04
C ARG A 98 -6.72 15.69 -6.62
N ARG A 99 -5.61 16.07 -6.00
CA ARG A 99 -4.29 15.58 -6.41
C ARG A 99 -4.14 14.10 -6.12
N TYR A 100 -3.63 13.38 -7.12
CA TYR A 100 -3.34 11.95 -7.05
C TYR A 100 -1.83 11.71 -7.16
N MET A 101 -1.41 10.57 -6.67
CA MET A 101 -0.11 9.97 -6.93
C MET A 101 -0.34 8.64 -7.65
N ILE A 102 0.65 8.22 -8.42
CA ILE A 102 0.69 6.92 -9.09
C ILE A 102 1.83 6.11 -8.48
N GLN A 103 1.60 4.82 -8.34
CA GLN A 103 2.54 3.90 -7.72
C GLN A 103 2.56 2.60 -8.51
N GLN A 104 3.73 1.96 -8.63
CA GLN A 104 3.88 0.60 -9.12
C GLN A 104 2.88 -0.32 -8.40
N GLY A 105 2.12 -1.08 -9.18
CA GLY A 105 1.23 -2.09 -8.68
C GLY A 105 2.02 -3.33 -8.26
N ILE A 106 1.71 -3.87 -7.08
CA ILE A 106 2.34 -5.09 -6.57
C ILE A 106 1.38 -6.26 -6.68
N HIS A 107 1.84 -7.36 -7.28
CA HIS A 107 1.11 -8.62 -7.30
C HIS A 107 1.24 -9.30 -5.93
N LEU A 108 0.36 -8.89 -5.01
CA LEU A 108 0.35 -9.39 -3.64
C LEU A 108 0.11 -10.89 -3.60
N ALA A 109 0.78 -11.54 -2.65
CA ALA A 109 0.47 -12.90 -2.21
C ALA A 109 -1.02 -13.03 -1.87
N LYS A 110 -1.54 -14.25 -2.01
CA LYS A 110 -2.99 -14.49 -1.93
C LYS A 110 -3.31 -15.67 -1.03
N ILE A 111 -4.48 -15.63 -0.42
CA ILE A 111 -5.11 -16.79 0.23
C ILE A 111 -6.41 -17.06 -0.54
N HIS A 112 -6.54 -18.25 -1.14
CA HIS A 112 -7.68 -18.62 -2.00
C HIS A 112 -8.02 -17.54 -3.06
N GLY A 113 -7.00 -17.05 -3.77
CA GLY A 113 -7.14 -16.03 -4.82
C GLY A 113 -7.39 -14.60 -4.33
N ARG A 114 -7.57 -14.38 -3.01
CA ARG A 114 -7.80 -13.05 -2.43
C ARG A 114 -6.49 -12.44 -1.96
N PRO A 115 -6.14 -11.20 -2.36
CA PRO A 115 -4.92 -10.55 -1.91
C PRO A 115 -5.01 -10.21 -0.42
N LEU A 116 -3.86 -10.15 0.24
CA LEU A 116 -3.74 -9.66 1.60
C LEU A 116 -2.58 -8.70 1.76
N ASP A 117 -2.67 -7.86 2.77
CA ASP A 117 -1.55 -7.08 3.27
C ASP A 117 -1.34 -7.35 4.76
N TYR A 118 -0.32 -6.73 5.35
CA TYR A 118 0.07 -6.90 6.74
C TYR A 118 0.13 -5.54 7.43
N ARG A 119 -0.80 -5.31 8.36
CA ARG A 119 -0.85 -4.13 9.22
C ARG A 119 0.09 -4.31 10.41
N VAL A 120 1.04 -3.39 10.57
CA VAL A 120 1.87 -3.26 11.77
C VAL A 120 1.51 -1.97 12.48
N LYS A 121 1.00 -2.07 13.72
CA LYS A 121 0.67 -0.91 14.56
C LYS A 121 1.73 -0.75 15.64
N VAL A 122 2.29 0.46 15.74
CA VAL A 122 3.25 0.85 16.77
C VAL A 122 2.78 2.13 17.45
N VAL A 123 3.03 2.24 18.75
CA VAL A 123 2.59 3.38 19.59
C VAL A 123 3.74 3.80 20.48
N LYS A 124 3.91 5.11 20.65
CA LYS A 124 4.92 5.69 21.54
C LYS A 124 4.34 5.83 22.95
N GLU A 125 4.94 5.14 23.91
CA GLU A 125 4.52 5.10 25.30
C GLU A 125 5.67 5.48 26.19
N ARG A 126 5.47 6.52 27.02
CA ARG A 126 6.51 7.05 27.93
C ARG A 126 7.85 7.29 27.21
N GLY A 127 7.78 7.81 25.98
CA GLY A 127 8.96 8.12 25.17
C GLY A 127 9.50 6.96 24.31
N ARG A 128 8.98 5.73 24.44
CA ARG A 128 9.49 4.54 23.73
C ARG A 128 8.47 3.95 22.76
N TRP A 129 8.91 3.51 21.60
CA TRP A 129 8.03 2.90 20.59
C TRP A 129 7.80 1.41 20.85
N GLU A 130 6.54 1.03 20.97
CA GLU A 130 6.11 -0.34 21.23
C GLU A 130 5.28 -0.91 20.08
N PHE A 131 5.53 -2.17 19.72
CA PHE A 131 4.73 -2.89 18.74
C PHE A 131 3.43 -3.37 19.39
N ARG A 132 2.29 -2.78 18.98
CA ARG A 132 0.97 -3.12 19.53
C ARG A 132 0.27 -4.23 18.76
N ALA A 133 0.38 -4.24 17.44
CA ALA A 133 -0.27 -5.27 16.63
C ALA A 133 0.49 -5.59 15.35
N MET A 134 0.33 -6.82 14.88
CA MET A 134 0.84 -7.29 13.61
C MET A 134 -0.14 -8.32 13.02
N LEU A 135 -0.90 -7.91 12.01
CA LEU A 135 -2.08 -8.62 11.52
C LEU A 135 -2.06 -8.71 10.01
N GLY A 136 -2.42 -9.87 9.46
CA GLY A 136 -2.76 -9.99 8.05
C GLY A 136 -4.20 -9.52 7.82
N ARG A 137 -4.44 -8.78 6.74
CA ARG A 137 -5.78 -8.28 6.35
C ARG A 137 -6.12 -8.84 4.97
N LEU A 138 -6.97 -9.86 4.96
CA LEU A 138 -7.41 -10.51 3.73
C LEU A 138 -8.52 -9.68 3.08
N ALA A 139 -8.33 -9.25 1.83
CA ALA A 139 -9.33 -8.47 1.09
C ALA A 139 -10.65 -9.23 0.94
N SER A 140 -11.78 -8.55 0.95
CA SER A 140 -13.08 -9.17 0.64
C SER A 140 -13.09 -9.70 -0.80
N PRO A 141 -13.87 -10.76 -1.11
CA PRO A 141 -13.98 -11.28 -2.47
C PRO A 141 -14.28 -10.16 -3.50
N GLY A 142 -13.57 -10.20 -4.63
CA GLY A 142 -13.72 -9.22 -5.72
C GLY A 142 -13.14 -7.82 -5.47
N LEU A 143 -12.50 -7.57 -4.32
CA LEU A 143 -11.75 -6.32 -4.06
C LEU A 143 -10.25 -6.56 -4.17
N PHE A 144 -9.56 -5.65 -4.88
CA PHE A 144 -8.10 -5.60 -4.85
C PHE A 144 -7.57 -4.83 -3.64
N VAL A 145 -8.41 -4.00 -3.00
CA VAL A 145 -8.05 -3.22 -1.82
C VAL A 145 -8.37 -4.04 -0.56
N THR A 146 -7.38 -4.19 0.31
CA THR A 146 -7.34 -5.00 1.54
C THR A 146 -7.89 -4.30 2.78
N ASN A 147 -8.54 -3.14 2.62
CA ASN A 147 -9.01 -2.36 3.76
C ASN A 147 -10.13 -3.08 4.55
N ILE A 148 -9.90 -3.34 5.84
CA ILE A 148 -10.82 -4.04 6.76
C ILE A 148 -12.21 -3.42 6.80
N CYS A 149 -12.31 -2.08 6.74
CA CYS A 149 -13.61 -1.37 6.74
C CYS A 149 -14.52 -1.76 5.56
N LYS A 150 -14.02 -2.55 4.60
CA LYS A 150 -14.79 -3.08 3.46
C LYS A 150 -15.14 -4.57 3.62
N GLY A 151 -15.08 -5.12 4.84
CA GLY A 151 -15.44 -6.50 5.17
C GLY A 151 -14.29 -7.51 5.10
N GLY A 152 -13.04 -7.05 5.27
CA GLY A 152 -11.86 -7.90 5.23
C GLY A 152 -11.72 -8.79 6.46
N THR A 153 -11.03 -9.92 6.33
CA THR A 153 -10.79 -10.87 7.44
C THR A 153 -9.45 -10.56 8.11
N LEU A 154 -9.45 -10.47 9.45
CA LEU A 154 -8.24 -10.31 10.25
C LEU A 154 -7.64 -11.67 10.59
N LEU A 155 -6.34 -11.81 10.34
CA LEU A 155 -5.57 -13.00 10.65
C LEU A 155 -4.34 -12.63 11.48
N ARG A 156 -3.93 -13.52 12.40
CA ARG A 156 -2.63 -13.36 13.07
C ARG A 156 -1.52 -13.38 12.02
N CYS A 157 -0.57 -12.45 12.07
CA CYS A 157 0.46 -12.29 11.03
C CYS A 157 1.18 -13.61 10.64
N ARG A 158 1.62 -14.42 11.62
CA ARG A 158 2.29 -15.71 11.32
C ARG A 158 1.37 -16.72 10.62
N HIS A 159 0.07 -16.70 10.95
CA HIS A 159 -0.89 -17.59 10.32
C HIS A 159 -1.18 -17.15 8.89
N ALA A 160 -1.39 -15.83 8.67
CA ALA A 160 -1.51 -15.26 7.34
C ALA A 160 -0.30 -15.58 6.44
N LEU A 161 0.92 -15.41 6.96
CA LEU A 161 2.16 -15.74 6.22
C LEU A 161 2.21 -17.20 5.80
N ARG A 162 1.85 -18.13 6.70
CA ARG A 162 1.83 -19.57 6.39
C ARG A 162 0.81 -19.93 5.32
N LEU A 163 -0.33 -19.26 5.31
CA LEU A 163 -1.38 -19.51 4.33
C LEU A 163 -1.06 -18.89 2.97
N SER A 164 -0.51 -17.67 2.94
CA SER A 164 -0.26 -16.96 1.68
C SER A 164 1.07 -17.32 1.03
N LEU A 165 2.08 -17.69 1.82
CA LEU A 165 3.45 -17.95 1.39
C LEU A 165 4.00 -19.16 2.17
N PRO A 166 3.50 -20.38 1.90
CA PRO A 166 3.92 -21.58 2.66
C PRO A 166 5.40 -21.95 2.46
N HIS A 167 6.03 -21.45 1.39
CA HIS A 167 7.41 -21.72 1.02
C HIS A 167 8.44 -20.86 1.78
N ILE A 168 8.00 -19.87 2.58
CA ILE A 168 8.92 -19.01 3.38
C ILE A 168 8.78 -19.27 4.89
N ASN A 169 9.84 -18.96 5.63
CA ASN A 169 9.79 -18.99 7.09
C ASN A 169 9.00 -17.79 7.65
N ALA A 170 7.77 -18.06 8.11
CA ALA A 170 6.89 -17.04 8.67
C ALA A 170 7.45 -16.30 9.91
N ARG A 171 8.35 -16.92 10.69
CA ARG A 171 8.97 -16.25 11.86
C ARG A 171 10.02 -15.25 11.39
N GLU A 172 10.88 -15.65 10.46
CA GLU A 172 11.92 -14.80 9.89
C GLU A 172 11.32 -13.62 9.15
N LYS A 173 10.34 -13.87 8.27
CA LYS A 173 9.66 -12.79 7.52
C LYS A 173 8.96 -11.79 8.45
N ARG A 174 8.37 -12.28 9.56
CA ARG A 174 7.81 -11.41 10.60
C ARG A 174 8.87 -10.54 11.27
N ASN A 175 10.04 -11.11 11.57
CA ASN A 175 11.14 -10.37 12.18
C ASN A 175 11.75 -9.34 11.21
N GLU A 176 11.84 -9.69 9.93
CA GLU A 176 12.26 -8.79 8.86
C GLU A 176 11.34 -7.57 8.77
N MET A 177 10.01 -7.78 8.71
CA MET A 177 9.04 -6.68 8.75
C MET A 177 9.24 -5.80 9.99
N ARG A 178 9.45 -6.37 11.18
CA ARG A 178 9.71 -5.58 12.40
C ARG A 178 10.98 -4.75 12.31
N ARG A 179 12.05 -5.27 11.70
CA ARG A 179 13.30 -4.55 11.49
C ARG A 179 13.09 -3.36 10.55
N VAL A 180 12.43 -3.58 9.41
CA VAL A 180 12.07 -2.52 8.46
C VAL A 180 11.18 -1.47 9.15
N THR A 181 10.19 -1.89 9.94
CA THR A 181 9.33 -0.97 10.71
C THR A 181 10.15 -0.09 11.65
N ARG A 182 11.13 -0.63 12.39
CA ARG A 182 11.97 0.18 13.30
C ARG A 182 12.76 1.25 12.57
N GLN A 183 13.34 0.92 11.41
CA GLN A 183 14.04 1.90 10.59
C GLN A 183 13.08 3.02 10.15
N CYS A 184 11.89 2.64 9.67
CA CYS A 184 10.87 3.60 9.27
C CYS A 184 10.40 4.50 10.42
N ILE A 185 10.26 3.96 11.65
CA ILE A 185 9.90 4.75 12.84
C ILE A 185 10.92 5.88 13.05
N SER A 186 12.22 5.55 13.01
CA SER A 186 13.29 6.53 13.21
C SER A 186 13.20 7.69 12.21
N ILE A 187 13.02 7.36 10.93
CA ILE A 187 12.86 8.34 9.85
C ILE A 187 11.62 9.21 10.07
N MET A 188 10.48 8.58 10.33
CA MET A 188 9.20 9.25 10.52
C MET A 188 9.21 10.18 11.73
N GLU A 189 9.82 9.76 12.83
CA GLU A 189 9.93 10.56 14.05
C GLU A 189 10.86 11.75 13.88
N SER A 190 12.02 11.54 13.25
CA SER A 190 12.97 12.62 12.94
C SER A 190 12.35 13.66 12.01
N ARG A 191 11.71 13.22 10.93
CA ARG A 191 11.12 14.12 9.93
C ARG A 191 9.85 14.80 10.42
N PHE A 192 9.09 14.14 11.29
CA PHE A 192 7.82 14.63 11.78
C PHE A 192 7.70 14.53 13.31
N PRO A 193 8.38 15.40 14.06
CA PRO A 193 8.30 15.41 15.52
C PRO A 193 6.85 15.54 16.01
N GLY A 194 6.56 14.85 17.13
CA GLY A 194 5.24 14.86 17.76
C GLY A 194 4.29 13.74 17.32
N ILE A 195 4.66 12.91 16.34
CA ILE A 195 3.90 11.68 16.05
C ILE A 195 3.94 10.73 17.26
N GLY A 196 2.81 10.12 17.60
CA GLY A 196 2.69 9.21 18.75
C GLY A 196 2.21 7.80 18.39
N GLU A 197 1.73 7.60 17.17
CA GLU A 197 1.27 6.31 16.67
C GLU A 197 1.55 6.19 15.17
N LEU A 198 1.91 4.99 14.72
CA LEU A 198 2.12 4.68 13.32
C LEU A 198 1.49 3.32 12.96
N GLY A 199 0.90 3.26 11.77
CA GLY A 199 0.40 2.05 11.15
C GLY A 199 1.03 1.86 9.78
N PHE A 200 1.77 0.79 9.62
CA PHE A 200 2.39 0.41 8.36
C PHE A 200 1.56 -0.66 7.67
N ASP A 201 1.28 -0.46 6.40
CA ASP A 201 0.58 -1.41 5.53
C ASP A 201 1.61 -2.03 4.60
N TYR A 202 2.01 -3.28 4.89
CA TYR A 202 2.98 -4.01 4.08
C TYR A 202 2.28 -4.96 3.11
N GLY A 203 2.64 -4.89 1.83
CA GLY A 203 2.38 -5.94 0.86
C GLY A 203 3.54 -6.91 0.81
N LEU A 204 3.26 -8.19 0.61
CA LEU A 204 4.28 -9.15 0.18
C LEU A 204 3.87 -9.65 -1.20
N ASP A 205 4.81 -9.71 -2.14
CA ASP A 205 4.58 -10.38 -3.42
C ASP A 205 4.72 -11.91 -3.30
N ASN A 206 4.57 -12.62 -4.41
CA ASN A 206 4.61 -14.09 -4.45
C ASN A 206 5.98 -14.68 -4.07
N GLU A 207 7.06 -13.90 -4.15
CA GLU A 207 8.41 -14.29 -3.73
C GLU A 207 8.68 -13.93 -2.26
N GLY A 208 7.73 -13.24 -1.61
CA GLY A 208 7.84 -12.79 -0.23
C GLY A 208 8.69 -11.55 -0.05
N LYS A 209 9.00 -10.80 -1.13
CA LYS A 209 9.62 -9.48 -0.99
C LYS A 209 8.61 -8.52 -0.35
N ILE A 210 9.11 -7.75 0.61
CA ILE A 210 8.30 -6.80 1.39
C ILE A 210 8.17 -5.49 0.59
N TRP A 211 6.96 -4.94 0.61
CA TRP A 211 6.64 -3.64 0.04
C TRP A 211 5.86 -2.80 1.06
N ILE A 212 6.26 -1.55 1.29
CA ILE A 212 5.53 -0.58 2.11
C ILE A 212 4.52 0.12 1.23
N LEU A 213 3.25 -0.25 1.35
CA LEU A 213 2.17 0.29 0.53
C LEU A 213 1.67 1.65 1.06
N GLU A 214 1.62 1.79 2.38
CA GLU A 214 1.19 3.03 3.06
C GLU A 214 1.70 3.10 4.51
N VAL A 215 1.93 4.33 4.98
CA VAL A 215 2.15 4.66 6.40
C VAL A 215 1.07 5.63 6.89
N ASN A 216 0.47 5.30 8.04
CA ASN A 216 -0.60 6.07 8.67
C ASN A 216 -0.14 6.59 10.02
N THR A 217 -0.35 7.88 10.30
CA THR A 217 -0.09 8.48 11.63
C THR A 217 -1.35 8.53 12.50
N ARG A 218 -2.42 7.87 12.06
CA ARG A 218 -3.65 7.65 12.81
C ARG A 218 -4.26 6.29 12.45
N PRO A 219 -3.60 5.18 12.81
CA PRO A 219 -4.11 3.86 12.47
C PRO A 219 -5.33 3.50 13.32
N SER A 220 -6.44 3.21 12.64
CA SER A 220 -7.56 2.45 13.20
C SER A 220 -7.06 1.16 13.85
#